data_AF-A0A951CLP5-F1
#
_entry.id   AF-A0A951CLP5-F1
#
_cell.length_a   1.000
_cell.length_b   1.000
_cell.length_c   1.000
_cell.angle_alpha   90.00
_cell.angle_beta   90.00
_cell.angle_gamma   90.00
#
_symmetry.space_group_name_H-M   'P 1'
#
loop_
_entity.id
_entity.type
_entity.pdbx_description
1 polymer ?
#
loop_
_entity_poly.entity_id
_entity_poly.type
_entity_poly.pdbx_seq_one_letter_code
_entity_poly.pdbx_strand_id
1 'polypeptide(L)' 'GGHNGLRSVATALGTKEFQRVRIGIGRPPGRKDPAAFVLEKFSAGERAEVPAICEQAADATELLIELGLEPAQNRVHGW' A
#
# COMPACT_ATOMS: atom_id res chain seq x y z
N GLY A 1 -9.38 0.54 6.41
CA GLY A 1 -9.65 1.94 6.79
C GLY A 1 -8.98 2.20 8.11
N GLY A 2 -8.29 3.32 8.27
CA GLY A 2 -7.47 3.59 9.47
C GLY A 2 -6.24 4.47 9.19
N HIS A 3 -5.88 4.65 7.91
CA HIS A 3 -4.77 5.50 7.52
C HIS A 3 -5.15 6.99 7.62
N ASN A 4 -4.50 7.72 8.53
CA ASN A 4 -4.79 9.15 8.75
C ASN A 4 -4.50 10.02 7.52
N GLY A 5 -3.46 9.69 6.75
CA GLY A 5 -3.18 10.39 5.48
C GLY A 5 -4.30 10.25 4.44
N LEU A 6 -4.98 9.10 4.38
CA LEU A 6 -6.11 8.93 3.44
C LEU A 6 -7.31 9.78 3.84
N ARG A 7 -7.53 9.95 5.15
CA ARG A 7 -8.57 10.86 5.66
C ARG A 7 -8.27 12.30 5.26
N SER A 8 -7.02 12.74 5.46
CA SER A 8 -6.58 14.10 5.10
C SER A 8 -6.75 14.39 3.61
N VAL A 9 -6.30 13.49 2.74
CA VAL A 9 -6.45 13.64 1.28
C VAL A 9 -7.92 13.71 0.87
N ALA A 10 -8.76 12.79 1.36
CA ALA A 10 -10.18 12.79 1.03
C ALA A 10 -10.90 14.07 1.50
N THR A 11 -10.54 14.60 2.68
CA THR A 11 -11.05 15.88 3.17
C THR A 11 -10.63 17.03 2.28
N ALA A 12 -9.37 17.09 1.84
CA ALA A 12 -8.87 18.14 0.96
C ALA A 12 -9.50 18.12 -0.44
N LEU A 13 -9.78 16.93 -0.97
CA LEU A 13 -10.38 16.75 -2.29
C LEU A 13 -11.92 16.81 -2.29
N GLY A 14 -12.57 16.70 -1.12
CA GLY A 14 -14.03 16.59 -1.03
C GLY A 14 -14.60 15.26 -1.56
N THR A 15 -13.75 14.29 -1.88
CA THR A 15 -14.14 13.00 -2.47
C THR A 15 -13.21 11.86 -2.02
N LYS A 16 -13.71 10.62 -2.12
CA LYS A 16 -12.94 9.39 -1.93
C LYS A 16 -12.67 8.66 -3.25
N GLU A 17 -13.11 9.24 -4.36
CA GLU A 17 -13.01 8.67 -5.71
C GLU A 17 -11.62 8.92 -6.29
N PHE A 18 -10.63 8.18 -5.79
CA PHE A 18 -9.27 8.19 -6.33
C PHE A 18 -8.64 6.80 -6.23
N GLN A 19 -7.81 6.49 -7.22
CA GLN A 19 -7.09 5.22 -7.28
C GLN A 19 -5.94 5.18 -6.29
N ARG A 20 -5.60 3.99 -5.81
CA ARG A 20 -4.54 3.76 -4.83
C ARG A 20 -3.88 2.41 -5.06
N VAL A 21 -2.55 2.39 -5.09
CA VAL A 21 -1.77 1.16 -4.94
C VAL A 21 -1.55 0.91 -3.44
N ARG A 22 -1.96 -0.26 -2.94
CA ARG A 22 -1.91 -0.58 -1.50
C ARG A 22 -0.82 -1.62 -1.25
N ILE A 23 0.17 -1.24 -0.46
CA ILE A 23 1.24 -2.14 -0.02
C ILE A 23 0.92 -2.64 1.39
N GLY A 24 0.86 -3.96 1.58
CA GLY A 24 0.61 -4.58 2.88
C GLY A 24 1.87 -4.57 3.76
N ILE A 25 1.73 -4.18 5.02
CA ILE A 25 2.82 -4.19 6.03
C ILE A 25 2.56 -5.20 7.16
N GLY A 26 1.66 -6.15 6.95
CA GLY A 26 1.23 -7.11 7.97
C GLY A 26 0.32 -6.50 9.05
N ARG A 27 0.24 -7.20 10.19
CA ARG A 27 -0.54 -6.78 11.37
C ARG A 27 0.36 -6.76 12.61
N PRO A 28 0.11 -5.85 13.58
CA PRO A 28 0.84 -5.85 14.83
C PRO A 28 0.71 -7.21 15.56
N PRO A 29 1.80 -7.78 16.11
CA PRO A 29 1.73 -9.03 16.83
C PRO A 29 1.00 -8.87 18.17
N GLY A 30 0.14 -9.83 18.52
CA GLY A 30 -0.56 -9.88 19.81
C GLY A 30 -1.45 -8.67 20.07
N ARG A 31 -1.23 -8.01 21.22
CA ARG A 31 -1.99 -6.82 21.67
C ARG A 31 -1.26 -5.50 21.44
N LYS A 32 -0.26 -5.49 20.55
CA LYS A 32 0.52 -4.28 20.26
C LYS A 32 -0.35 -3.18 19.67
N ASP A 33 -0.13 -1.96 20.12
CA ASP A 33 -0.80 -0.78 19.57
C ASP A 33 -0.44 -0.59 18.07
N PRO A 34 -1.42 -0.44 17.17
CA PRO A 34 -1.16 -0.25 15.75
C PRO A 34 -0.39 1.02 15.41
N ALA A 35 -0.56 2.12 16.17
CA ALA A 35 0.16 3.36 15.89
C ALA A 35 1.64 3.24 16.26
N ALA A 36 1.96 2.52 17.35
CA ALA A 36 3.34 2.17 17.67
C ALA A 36 3.98 1.25 16.60
N PHE A 37 3.25 0.24 16.12
CA PHE A 37 3.75 -0.71 15.11
C PHE A 37 4.22 -0.03 13.82
N VAL A 38 3.48 0.97 13.30
CA VAL A 38 3.82 1.64 12.03
C VAL A 38 5.01 2.60 12.12
N LEU A 39 5.47 2.91 13.34
CA LEU A 39 6.64 3.77 13.58
C LEU A 39 7.93 2.97 13.75
N GLU A 40 7.84 1.65 13.79
CA GLU A 40 9.00 0.78 13.95
C GLU A 40 9.70 0.50 12.61
N LYS A 41 10.98 0.13 12.72
CA LYS A 41 11.75 -0.33 11.56
C LYS A 41 11.34 -1.76 11.22
N PHE A 42 11.33 -2.09 9.93
CA PHE A 42 11.30 -3.48 9.46
C PHE A 42 12.38 -4.31 10.14
N SER A 43 12.11 -5.58 10.42
CA SER A 43 13.08 -6.57 10.88
C SER A 43 14.13 -6.89 9.81
N ALA A 44 15.20 -7.62 10.17
CA ALA A 44 16.22 -8.00 9.19
C ALA A 44 15.68 -8.88 8.05
N GLY A 45 14.74 -9.78 8.37
CA GLY A 45 14.07 -10.62 7.36
C GLY A 45 13.21 -9.80 6.43
N GLU A 46 12.31 -8.98 6.98
CA GLU A 46 11.42 -8.12 6.18
C GLU A 46 12.20 -7.13 5.31
N ARG A 47 13.30 -6.55 5.82
CA ARG A 47 14.15 -5.62 5.06
C ARG A 47 14.71 -6.24 3.78
N ALA A 48 14.96 -7.55 3.75
CA ALA A 48 15.45 -8.23 2.55
C ALA A 48 14.37 -8.33 1.46
N GLU A 49 13.09 -8.30 1.83
CA GLU A 49 11.95 -8.39 0.91
C GLU A 49 11.52 -7.02 0.36
N VAL A 50 11.80 -5.93 1.09
CA VAL A 50 11.39 -4.56 0.72
C VAL A 50 11.76 -4.19 -0.73
N PRO A 51 12.98 -4.46 -1.25
CA PRO A 51 13.31 -4.10 -2.63
C PRO A 51 12.36 -4.73 -3.65
N ALA A 52 12.05 -6.03 -3.52
CA ALA A 52 11.14 -6.72 -4.45
C ALA A 52 9.71 -6.17 -4.36
N ILE A 53 9.25 -5.82 -3.15
CA ILE A 53 7.94 -5.19 -2.94
C ILE A 53 7.89 -3.81 -3.61
N CYS A 54 8.97 -3.03 -3.54
CA CYS A 54 9.06 -1.73 -4.19
C CYS A 54 9.01 -1.84 -5.72
N GLU A 55 9.73 -2.79 -6.32
CA GLU A 55 9.66 -3.06 -7.77
C GLU A 55 8.24 -3.43 -8.21
N GLN A 56 7.60 -4.37 -7.52
CA GLN A 56 6.21 -4.76 -7.82
C GLN A 56 5.22 -3.60 -7.68
N ALA A 57 5.43 -2.70 -6.71
CA ALA A 57 4.59 -1.52 -6.54
C ALA A 57 4.81 -0.48 -7.65
N ALA A 58 6.05 -0.35 -8.15
CA ALA A 58 6.37 0.49 -9.30
C ALA A 58 5.69 -0.06 -10.57
N ASP A 59 5.87 -1.35 -10.86
CA ASP A 59 5.22 -2.04 -11.99
C ASP A 59 3.69 -1.89 -11.94
N ALA A 60 3.08 -2.07 -10.77
CA ALA A 60 1.64 -1.89 -10.59
C ALA A 60 1.19 -0.45 -10.86
N THR A 61 2.03 0.53 -10.54
CA THR A 61 1.77 1.95 -10.81
C THR A 61 1.85 2.26 -12.30
N GLU A 62 2.87 1.73 -12.99
CA GLU A 62 3.04 1.86 -14.44
C GLU A 62 1.87 1.23 -15.19
N LEU A 63 1.52 -0.02 -14.86
CA LEU A 63 0.38 -0.72 -15.47
C LEU A 63 -0.95 0.04 -15.29
N LEU A 64 -1.17 0.64 -14.12
CA LEU A 64 -2.37 1.44 -13.86
C LEU A 64 -2.44 2.68 -14.76
N ILE A 65 -1.30 3.31 -15.04
CA ILE A 65 -1.21 4.48 -15.93
C ILE A 65 -1.41 4.05 -17.39
N GLU A 66 -0.77 2.96 -17.82
CA GLU A 66 -0.75 2.52 -19.21
C GLU A 66 -2.06 1.86 -19.66
N LEU A 67 -2.66 1.03 -18.80
CA LEU A 67 -3.79 0.17 -19.16
C LEU A 67 -5.12 0.61 -18.53
N GLY A 68 -5.07 1.46 -17.50
CA GLY A 68 -6.23 1.76 -16.66
C GLY A 68 -6.53 0.68 -15.62
N LEU A 69 -7.57 0.92 -14.82
CA LEU A 69 -7.81 0.17 -13.58
C LEU A 69 -8.06 -1.33 -13.78
N GLU A 70 -9.09 -1.70 -14.55
CA GLU A 70 -9.53 -3.09 -14.68
C GLU A 70 -8.43 -4.05 -15.18
N PRO A 71 -7.74 -3.77 -16.30
CA PRO A 71 -6.68 -4.67 -16.79
C PRO A 71 -5.45 -4.69 -15.88
N ALA A 72 -5.04 -3.55 -15.32
CA ALA A 72 -3.92 -3.51 -14.37
C ALA A 72 -4.22 -4.33 -13.12
N GLN A 73 -5.43 -4.19 -12.56
CA GLN A 73 -5.87 -4.91 -11.38
C GLN A 73 -5.92 -6.42 -11.62
N ASN A 74 -6.42 -6.87 -12.78
CA ASN A 74 -6.47 -8.29 -13.12
C ASN A 74 -5.07 -8.91 -13.23
N ARG A 75 -4.08 -8.14 -13.72
CA ARG A 75 -2.69 -8.62 -13.82
C ARG A 75 -2.02 -8.71 -12.45
N VAL A 76 -2.14 -7.66 -11.64
CA VAL A 76 -1.48 -7.58 -10.32
C VAL A 76 -2.10 -8.54 -9.30
N HIS A 77 -3.43 -8.72 -9.31
CA HIS A 77 -4.08 -9.67 -8.39
C HIS A 77 -3.84 -11.15 -8.75
N GLY A 78 -3.26 -11.42 -9.91
CA GLY A 78 -2.84 -12.76 -10.34
C GLY A 78 -1.39 -13.10 -9.96
N TRP A 79 -0.66 -12.19 -9.34
CA TRP A 79 0.70 -12.43 -8.82
C TRP A 79 0.69 -13.27 -7.53
#